data_AF-A0A349MM41-F1
#
_entry.id   AF-A0A349MM41-F1
#
_cell.length_a   1.000
_cell.length_b   1.000
_cell.length_c   1.000
_cell.angle_alpha   90.00
_cell.angle_beta   90.00
_cell.angle_gamma   90.00
#
_symmetry.space_group_name_H-M   'P 1'
#
loop_
_entity.id
_entity.type
_entity.pdbx_description
1 polymer ?
#
loop_
_entity_poly.entity_id
_entity_poly.type
_entity_poly.pdbx_seq_one_letter_code
_entity_poly.pdbx_strand_id
1 'polypeptide(L)'
;MNTLYYSLASKELTREPDGLQLIHPMNSFPLFPPGLPLPTLVRQLGLIPRKGMGQNFLIDENISEKIVRYSQVQSDDRVVEIGPGLGSLTRHLARMVKHLIVIEMDQRLLTVLRHRVGEDVSMTVEWADALRFDFLALSQTLGGPIKIVANLPYNISSPLLVHLLDHRLAMETMTLMFQKEVAQRITAPPGGRDYGSLSVQTTQWMVVESLFDVGPQAFYPVPKVQSTVVHMRRRSQPLAAVDDATLFRQVVRTAFGQRRKTLTNALKPMHPNPKSWLMDADIDPSRRAETLDCHEFARLTNTLGSHSR
;
A
#
# COMPACT_ATOMS: atom_id res chain seq x y z
N MET A 1 14.76 -29.48 -11.74
CA MET A 1 13.52 -29.95 -11.06
C MET A 1 13.18 -28.93 -9.99
N ASN A 2 12.32 -27.96 -10.31
CA ASN A 2 11.69 -27.10 -9.31
C ASN A 2 10.20 -27.06 -9.66
N THR A 3 9.42 -27.70 -8.81
CA THR A 3 8.00 -27.99 -9.00
C THR A 3 7.18 -26.73 -8.71
N LEU A 4 6.40 -26.31 -9.71
CA LEU A 4 5.41 -25.26 -9.64
C LEU A 4 4.25 -25.68 -8.72
N TYR A 5 3.88 -24.86 -7.74
CA TYR A 5 2.52 -24.87 -7.20
C TYR A 5 1.73 -23.75 -7.88
N TYR A 6 1.05 -24.10 -8.97
CA TYR A 6 -0.15 -23.37 -9.38
C TYR A 6 -1.26 -23.79 -8.41
N SER A 7 -1.70 -22.88 -7.53
CA SER A 7 -2.99 -23.06 -6.84
C SER A 7 -4.13 -22.78 -7.83
N LEU A 8 -4.34 -23.70 -8.77
CA LEU A 8 -5.56 -23.78 -9.57
C LEU A 8 -6.59 -24.58 -8.77
N ALA A 9 -7.41 -23.88 -7.98
CA ALA A 9 -8.70 -24.43 -7.58
C ALA A 9 -9.56 -24.54 -8.84
N SER A 10 -9.61 -25.76 -9.36
CA SER A 10 -10.53 -26.30 -10.35
C SER A 10 -11.92 -25.66 -10.33
N LYS A 11 -12.26 -24.91 -11.39
CA LYS A 11 -13.63 -24.82 -11.93
C LYS A 11 -13.58 -24.71 -13.46
N GLU A 12 -14.19 -25.70 -14.09
CA GLU A 12 -14.48 -25.80 -15.52
C GLU A 12 -15.25 -24.55 -16.01
N LEU A 13 -14.86 -23.99 -17.17
CA LEU A 13 -15.68 -22.98 -17.86
C LEU A 13 -16.65 -23.67 -18.83
N THR A 14 -17.93 -23.47 -18.59
CA THR A 14 -19.06 -23.84 -19.45
C THR A 14 -19.23 -22.87 -20.63
N ARG A 15 -19.76 -23.39 -21.75
CA ARG A 15 -20.24 -22.62 -22.91
C ARG A 15 -21.42 -21.73 -22.53
N GLU A 16 -21.38 -20.47 -22.95
CA GLU A 16 -22.57 -19.61 -23.15
C GLU A 16 -22.50 -18.96 -24.55
N PRO A 17 -23.64 -18.71 -25.20
CA PRO A 17 -23.73 -18.41 -26.63
C PRO A 17 -23.91 -16.92 -26.86
N ASP A 18 -22.88 -16.23 -27.34
CA ASP A 18 -22.99 -15.11 -28.29
C ASP A 18 -21.58 -14.58 -28.63
N GLY A 19 -21.09 -14.92 -29.83
CA GLY A 19 -19.99 -14.20 -30.49
C GLY A 19 -18.55 -14.67 -30.22
N LEU A 20 -18.01 -15.50 -31.12
CA LEU A 20 -16.56 -15.67 -31.42
C LEU A 20 -15.95 -14.28 -31.75
N GLN A 21 -14.81 -13.77 -31.22
CA GLN A 21 -13.40 -14.23 -31.11
C GLN A 21 -12.62 -13.13 -30.34
N LEU A 22 -11.43 -13.28 -29.71
CA LEU A 22 -10.29 -14.20 -29.87
C LEU A 22 -9.83 -14.77 -28.51
N ILE A 23 -9.78 -16.09 -28.39
CA ILE A 23 -8.81 -16.79 -27.51
C ILE A 23 -7.55 -16.90 -28.36
N HIS A 24 -6.59 -15.99 -28.19
CA HIS A 24 -5.25 -16.30 -28.65
C HIS A 24 -4.65 -17.32 -27.68
N PRO A 25 -4.12 -18.46 -28.17
CA PRO A 25 -3.25 -19.28 -27.33
C PRO A 25 -2.14 -18.38 -26.79
N MET A 26 -1.70 -18.61 -25.55
CA MET A 26 -0.65 -17.84 -24.85
C MET A 26 0.73 -17.83 -25.59
N ASN A 27 0.82 -18.31 -26.83
CA ASN A 27 2.05 -18.61 -27.56
C ASN A 27 2.31 -17.74 -28.80
N SER A 28 1.66 -16.60 -28.98
CA SER A 28 1.95 -15.75 -30.16
C SER A 28 1.87 -14.26 -29.88
N PHE A 29 2.67 -13.78 -28.93
CA PHE A 29 3.12 -12.39 -28.96
C PHE A 29 4.51 -12.35 -29.58
N PRO A 30 4.82 -11.34 -30.42
CA PRO A 30 6.18 -11.18 -30.94
C PRO A 30 7.16 -11.03 -29.77
N LEU A 31 8.28 -11.75 -29.84
CA LEU A 31 9.41 -11.55 -28.93
C LEU A 31 9.88 -10.11 -29.06
N PHE A 32 9.80 -9.32 -27.99
CA PHE A 32 10.28 -7.94 -28.00
C PHE A 32 11.77 -7.93 -27.64
N PRO A 33 12.60 -7.08 -28.28
CA PRO A 33 13.99 -6.99 -27.89
C PRO A 33 14.11 -6.51 -26.42
N PRO A 34 15.04 -7.09 -25.62
CA PRO A 34 15.33 -6.62 -24.28
C PRO A 34 15.64 -5.12 -24.29
N GLY A 35 15.04 -4.37 -23.37
CA GLY A 35 15.33 -2.93 -23.22
C GLY A 35 14.52 -1.98 -24.11
N LEU A 36 13.44 -2.46 -24.76
CA LEU A 36 12.51 -1.57 -25.46
C LEU A 36 11.98 -0.46 -24.52
N PRO A 37 11.98 0.83 -24.92
CA PRO A 37 11.42 1.90 -24.10
C PRO A 37 9.97 1.61 -23.74
N LEU A 38 9.60 1.83 -22.48
CA LEU A 38 8.28 1.49 -21.96
C LEU A 38 7.10 2.08 -22.74
N PRO A 39 7.13 3.36 -23.16
CA PRO A 39 6.04 3.91 -23.99
C PRO A 39 5.86 3.16 -25.31
N THR A 40 6.94 2.66 -25.91
CA THR A 40 6.90 1.86 -27.13
C THR A 40 6.31 0.48 -26.86
N LEU A 41 6.71 -0.17 -25.76
CA LEU A 41 6.21 -1.48 -25.36
C LEU A 41 4.70 -1.44 -25.07
N VAL A 42 4.26 -0.42 -24.34
CA VAL A 42 2.84 -0.19 -24.03
C VAL A 42 2.02 0.00 -25.30
N ARG A 43 2.51 0.77 -26.27
CA ARG A 43 1.85 0.97 -27.57
C ARG A 43 1.82 -0.30 -28.41
N GLN A 44 2.93 -1.02 -28.53
CA GLN A 44 3.04 -2.24 -29.34
C GLN A 44 2.17 -3.38 -28.80
N LEU A 45 1.99 -3.44 -27.48
CA LEU A 45 1.11 -4.42 -26.83
C LEU A 45 -0.37 -4.00 -26.81
N GLY A 46 -0.72 -2.83 -27.37
CA GLY A 46 -2.08 -2.30 -27.32
C GLY A 46 -2.58 -2.04 -25.90
N LEU A 47 -1.66 -1.92 -24.92
CA LEU A 47 -2.01 -1.73 -23.52
C LEU A 47 -2.35 -0.27 -23.27
N ILE A 48 -3.60 0.08 -23.50
CA ILE A 48 -4.09 1.41 -23.13
C ILE A 48 -4.18 1.48 -21.59
N PRO A 49 -3.46 2.41 -20.93
CA PRO A 49 -3.55 2.59 -19.48
C PRO A 49 -5.00 2.83 -19.07
N ARG A 50 -5.50 2.03 -18.12
CA ARG A 50 -6.89 2.14 -17.66
C ARG A 50 -7.00 3.31 -16.70
N LYS A 51 -7.58 4.42 -17.16
CA LYS A 51 -7.87 5.61 -16.31
C LYS A 51 -8.65 5.23 -15.05
N GLY A 52 -9.62 4.32 -15.15
CA GLY A 52 -10.40 3.84 -14.00
C GLY A 52 -9.59 3.06 -12.95
N MET A 53 -8.43 2.52 -13.32
CA MET A 53 -7.50 1.83 -12.42
C MET A 53 -6.37 2.74 -11.93
N GLY A 54 -6.34 4.02 -12.33
CA GLY A 54 -5.32 4.98 -11.89
C GLY A 54 -3.89 4.67 -12.37
N GLN A 55 -3.73 3.86 -13.43
CA GLN A 55 -2.42 3.39 -13.90
C GLN A 55 -1.55 4.55 -14.41
N ASN A 56 -0.43 4.79 -13.72
CA ASN A 56 0.68 5.64 -14.15
C ASN A 56 1.96 4.81 -13.96
N PHE A 57 2.55 4.34 -15.06
CA PHE A 57 3.72 3.47 -15.01
C PHE A 57 4.97 4.30 -14.79
N LEU A 58 5.79 3.94 -13.81
CA LEU A 58 7.11 4.55 -13.61
C LEU A 58 8.00 4.17 -14.79
N ILE A 59 8.50 5.16 -15.52
CA ILE A 59 9.36 4.97 -16.70
C ILE A 59 10.80 5.43 -16.49
N ASP A 60 11.07 6.16 -15.41
CA ASP A 60 12.42 6.59 -15.05
C ASP A 60 13.14 5.48 -14.28
N GLU A 61 14.21 4.97 -14.89
CA GLU A 61 15.03 3.90 -14.32
C GLU A 61 15.81 4.37 -13.08
N ASN A 62 16.31 5.60 -13.08
CA ASN A 62 17.08 6.13 -11.95
C ASN A 62 16.19 6.24 -10.71
N ILE A 63 14.93 6.63 -10.90
CA ILE A 63 13.94 6.66 -9.82
C ILE A 63 13.62 5.24 -9.34
N SER A 64 13.45 4.29 -10.26
CA SER A 64 13.18 2.88 -9.93
C SER A 64 14.31 2.27 -9.08
N GLU A 65 15.56 2.44 -9.51
CA GLU A 65 16.74 2.01 -8.77
C GLU A 65 16.85 2.71 -7.41
N LYS A 66 16.59 4.02 -7.37
CA LYS A 66 16.61 4.80 -6.13
C LYS A 66 15.58 4.29 -5.12
N ILE A 67 14.33 4.00 -5.56
CA ILE A 67 13.29 3.43 -4.70
C ILE A 67 13.76 2.11 -4.08
N VAL A 68 14.30 1.21 -4.89
CA VAL A 68 14.76 -0.11 -4.44
C VAL A 68 15.98 0.00 -3.52
N ARG A 69 16.89 0.94 -3.77
CA ARG A 69 18.00 1.20 -2.86
C ARG A 69 17.51 1.66 -1.48
N TYR A 70 16.53 2.56 -1.43
CA TYR A 70 15.96 3.03 -0.17
C TYR A 70 15.01 2.04 0.51
N SER A 71 14.55 0.98 -0.17
CA SER A 71 13.79 -0.08 0.49
C SER A 71 14.64 -0.96 1.40
N GLN A 72 15.97 -0.85 1.32
CA GLN A 72 16.93 -1.59 2.14
C GLN A 72 16.70 -3.11 2.06
N VAL A 73 16.25 -3.57 0.89
CA VAL A 73 16.09 -4.99 0.58
C VAL A 73 17.46 -5.65 0.46
N GLN A 74 17.58 -6.86 1.01
CA GLN A 74 18.72 -7.75 1.00
C GLN A 74 18.31 -9.11 0.42
N SER A 75 19.29 -9.96 0.11
CA SER A 75 19.07 -11.21 -0.62
C SER A 75 18.15 -12.22 0.05
N ASP A 76 18.15 -12.24 1.37
CA ASP A 76 17.39 -13.19 2.20
C ASP A 76 16.04 -12.63 2.66
N ASP A 77 15.70 -11.40 2.26
CA ASP A 77 14.43 -10.79 2.62
C ASP A 77 13.25 -11.43 1.89
N ARG A 78 12.10 -11.43 2.56
CA ARG A 78 10.80 -11.81 1.99
C ARG A 78 10.17 -10.58 1.36
N VAL A 79 10.30 -10.43 0.05
CA VAL A 79 9.89 -9.20 -0.64
C VAL A 79 8.60 -9.41 -1.40
N VAL A 80 7.68 -8.47 -1.20
CA VAL A 80 6.42 -8.36 -1.92
C VAL A 80 6.38 -7.05 -2.67
N GLU A 81 6.22 -7.11 -3.99
CA GLU A 81 5.90 -5.95 -4.82
C GLU A 81 4.38 -5.88 -5.07
N ILE A 82 3.78 -4.72 -4.82
CA ILE A 82 2.35 -4.50 -5.12
C ILE A 82 2.23 -3.61 -6.36
N GLY A 83 1.46 -4.07 -7.34
CA GLY A 83 1.24 -3.36 -8.59
C GLY A 83 2.53 -3.25 -9.41
N PRO A 84 3.17 -4.36 -9.79
CA PRO A 84 4.40 -4.35 -10.57
C PRO A 84 4.22 -3.63 -11.93
N GLY A 85 3.00 -3.62 -12.46
CA GLY A 85 2.68 -3.00 -13.72
C GLY A 85 3.55 -3.56 -14.84
N LEU A 86 4.35 -2.69 -15.45
CA LEU A 86 5.27 -3.09 -16.52
C LEU A 86 6.61 -3.63 -16.01
N GLY A 87 6.80 -3.79 -14.71
CA GLY A 87 8.00 -4.39 -14.12
C GLY A 87 9.16 -3.44 -13.85
N SER A 88 8.88 -2.13 -13.68
CA SER A 88 9.93 -1.13 -13.48
C SER A 88 10.68 -1.31 -12.17
N LEU A 89 9.98 -1.59 -11.06
CA LEU A 89 10.66 -1.94 -9.80
C LEU A 89 11.04 -3.43 -9.78
N THR A 90 10.16 -4.30 -10.31
CA THR A 90 10.37 -5.76 -10.38
C THR A 90 11.74 -6.15 -10.91
N ARG A 91 12.22 -5.53 -11.99
CA ARG A 91 13.53 -5.86 -12.57
C ARG A 91 14.70 -5.64 -11.60
N HIS A 92 14.63 -4.59 -10.78
CA HIS A 92 15.66 -4.32 -9.79
C HIS A 92 15.53 -5.24 -8.58
N LEU A 93 14.30 -5.40 -8.06
CA LEU A 93 14.02 -6.26 -6.91
C LEU A 93 14.40 -7.71 -7.20
N ALA A 94 14.01 -8.24 -8.35
CA ALA A 94 14.29 -9.61 -8.78
C ALA A 94 15.78 -9.96 -8.84
N ARG A 95 16.66 -8.97 -9.07
CA ARG A 95 18.12 -9.16 -9.08
C ARG A 95 18.73 -9.16 -7.69
N MET A 96 18.00 -8.65 -6.70
CA MET A 96 18.50 -8.50 -5.34
C MET A 96 18.10 -9.66 -4.44
N VAL A 97 16.93 -10.27 -4.67
CA VAL A 97 16.36 -11.29 -3.79
C VAL A 97 16.39 -12.68 -4.39
N LYS A 98 16.45 -13.70 -3.54
CA LYS A 98 16.35 -15.12 -3.96
C LYS A 98 14.98 -15.47 -4.53
N HIS A 99 13.93 -14.80 -4.05
CA HIS A 99 12.56 -15.01 -4.51
C HIS A 99 11.74 -13.73 -4.32
N LEU A 100 11.05 -13.30 -5.38
CA LEU A 100 10.17 -12.14 -5.36
C LEU A 100 8.71 -12.57 -5.46
N ILE A 101 7.83 -12.00 -4.64
CA ILE A 101 6.38 -12.15 -4.81
C ILE A 101 5.85 -10.86 -5.39
N VAL A 102 5.01 -10.95 -6.42
CA VAL A 102 4.33 -9.78 -6.99
C VAL A 102 2.82 -9.97 -6.93
N ILE A 103 2.09 -8.92 -6.54
CA ILE A 103 0.62 -8.90 -6.50
C ILE A 103 0.13 -7.91 -7.56
N GLU A 104 -0.59 -8.39 -8.56
CA GLU A 104 -1.13 -7.58 -9.65
C GLU A 104 -2.60 -7.92 -9.89
N MET A 105 -3.43 -6.92 -10.17
CA MET A 105 -4.85 -7.10 -10.46
C MET A 105 -5.10 -7.18 -11.97
N ASP A 106 -4.31 -6.47 -12.78
CA ASP A 106 -4.48 -6.44 -14.22
C ASP A 106 -3.74 -7.60 -14.89
N GLN A 107 -4.46 -8.70 -15.13
CA GLN A 107 -3.93 -9.91 -15.75
C GLN A 107 -3.18 -9.65 -17.07
N ARG A 108 -3.54 -8.60 -17.81
CA ARG A 108 -2.89 -8.23 -19.09
C ARG A 108 -1.43 -7.82 -18.89
N LEU A 109 -1.08 -7.30 -17.72
CA LEU A 109 0.26 -6.86 -17.38
C LEU A 109 1.17 -8.02 -16.97
N LEU A 110 0.60 -9.14 -16.52
CA LEU A 110 1.38 -10.31 -16.07
C LEU A 110 2.24 -10.89 -17.20
N THR A 111 1.70 -10.97 -18.42
CA THR A 111 2.43 -11.44 -19.59
C THR A 111 3.61 -10.52 -19.91
N VAL A 112 3.40 -9.21 -19.84
CA VAL A 112 4.44 -8.20 -20.08
C VAL A 112 5.52 -8.27 -19.03
N LEU A 113 5.10 -8.40 -17.77
CA LEU A 113 5.98 -8.49 -16.63
C LEU A 113 6.94 -9.67 -16.80
N ARG A 114 6.41 -10.86 -17.09
CA ARG A 114 7.20 -12.08 -17.33
C ARG A 114 8.20 -11.90 -18.47
N HIS A 115 7.76 -11.36 -19.60
CA HIS A 115 8.67 -11.10 -20.73
C HIS A 115 9.78 -10.11 -20.35
N ARG A 116 9.49 -9.09 -19.54
CA ARG A 116 10.46 -8.04 -19.22
C ARG A 116 11.49 -8.46 -18.18
N VAL A 117 11.11 -9.28 -17.21
CA VAL A 117 12.03 -9.75 -16.15
C VAL A 117 12.82 -10.99 -16.56
N GLY A 118 12.32 -11.76 -17.53
CA GLY A 118 12.93 -13.00 -18.00
C GLY A 118 12.43 -14.22 -17.22
N GLU A 119 12.50 -15.39 -17.86
CA GLU A 119 11.97 -16.64 -17.30
C GLU A 119 12.82 -17.18 -16.13
N ASP A 120 14.11 -16.84 -16.08
CA ASP A 120 15.04 -17.30 -15.05
C ASP A 120 14.85 -16.61 -13.69
N VAL A 121 13.99 -15.58 -13.62
CA VAL A 121 13.70 -14.89 -12.37
C VAL A 121 12.80 -15.75 -11.48
N SER A 122 13.33 -16.10 -10.31
CA SER A 122 12.57 -16.74 -9.22
C SER A 122 11.51 -15.78 -8.68
N MET A 123 10.30 -15.87 -9.24
CA MET A 123 9.18 -14.99 -8.88
C MET A 123 7.84 -15.72 -8.85
N THR A 124 7.08 -15.50 -7.77
CA THR A 124 5.67 -15.88 -7.65
C THR A 124 4.78 -14.71 -8.03
N VAL A 125 3.75 -14.99 -8.82
CA VAL A 125 2.78 -13.98 -9.27
C VAL A 125 1.42 -14.32 -8.67
N GLU A 126 0.91 -13.41 -7.83
CA GLU A 126 -0.42 -13.46 -7.26
C GLU A 126 -1.35 -12.55 -8.06
N TRP A 127 -2.30 -13.13 -8.77
CA TRP A 127 -3.35 -12.36 -9.43
C TRP A 127 -4.47 -12.05 -8.43
N ALA A 128 -4.38 -10.90 -7.76
CA ALA A 128 -5.27 -10.56 -6.66
C ALA A 128 -5.46 -9.05 -6.47
N ASP A 129 -6.53 -8.70 -5.76
CA ASP A 129 -6.72 -7.36 -5.24
C ASP A 129 -5.91 -7.16 -3.95
N ALA A 130 -4.90 -6.30 -4.00
CA ALA A 130 -4.08 -5.97 -2.82
C ALA A 130 -4.91 -5.38 -1.67
N LEU A 131 -6.08 -4.77 -1.92
CA LEU A 131 -6.98 -4.26 -0.88
C LEU A 131 -7.72 -5.38 -0.12
N ARG A 132 -7.67 -6.61 -0.64
CA ARG A 132 -8.34 -7.79 -0.05
C ARG A 132 -7.37 -8.93 0.24
N PHE A 133 -6.09 -8.74 -0.08
CA PHE A 133 -5.07 -9.75 0.06
C PHE A 133 -4.72 -9.96 1.54
N ASP A 134 -4.63 -11.22 1.97
CA ASP A 134 -4.26 -11.57 3.34
C ASP A 134 -2.73 -11.63 3.48
N PHE A 135 -2.15 -10.49 3.86
CA PHE A 135 -0.70 -10.39 4.07
C PHE A 135 -0.23 -11.15 5.30
N LEU A 136 -1.11 -11.41 6.28
CA LEU A 136 -0.75 -12.14 7.50
C LEU A 136 -0.58 -13.62 7.19
N ALA A 137 -1.52 -14.20 6.46
CA ALA A 137 -1.41 -15.58 5.97
C ALA A 137 -0.16 -15.76 5.09
N LEU A 138 0.12 -14.80 4.21
CA LEU A 138 1.34 -14.83 3.39
C LEU A 138 2.60 -14.81 4.25
N SER A 139 2.70 -13.88 5.21
CA SER A 139 3.85 -13.77 6.10
C SER A 139 4.07 -15.03 6.94
N GLN A 140 2.99 -15.66 7.43
CA GLN A 140 3.05 -16.94 8.13
C GLN A 140 3.56 -18.06 7.23
N THR A 141 3.07 -18.14 5.99
CA THR A 141 3.50 -19.12 5.00
C THR A 141 4.99 -19.00 4.67
N LEU A 142 5.50 -17.77 4.59
CA LEU A 142 6.91 -17.48 4.36
C LEU A 142 7.77 -17.64 5.64
N GLY A 143 7.15 -17.85 6.80
CA GLY A 143 7.85 -18.02 8.07
C GLY A 143 8.44 -16.72 8.65
N GLY A 144 7.87 -15.55 8.35
CA GLY A 144 8.35 -14.30 8.92
C GLY A 144 7.79 -13.04 8.27
N PRO A 145 8.08 -11.85 8.84
CA PRO A 145 7.59 -10.59 8.30
C PRO A 145 8.17 -10.31 6.92
N ILE A 146 7.43 -9.53 6.14
CA ILE A 146 7.71 -9.20 4.75
C ILE A 146 8.10 -7.72 4.58
N LYS A 147 8.85 -7.43 3.52
CA LYS A 147 9.15 -6.08 3.06
C LYS A 147 8.30 -5.77 1.83
N ILE A 148 7.55 -4.68 1.87
CA ILE A 148 6.71 -4.24 0.74
C ILE A 148 7.42 -3.12 -0.01
N VAL A 149 7.44 -3.22 -1.35
CA VAL A 149 7.88 -2.14 -2.22
C VAL A 149 6.80 -1.90 -3.28
N ALA A 150 6.34 -0.67 -3.45
CA ALA A 150 5.27 -0.41 -4.40
C ALA A 150 5.25 1.00 -5.00
N ASN A 151 4.95 1.06 -6.30
CA ASN A 151 4.48 2.26 -6.98
C ASN A 151 2.95 2.13 -7.18
N LEU A 152 2.18 2.65 -6.25
CA LEU A 152 0.74 2.40 -6.18
C LEU A 152 -0.06 3.37 -7.07
N PRO A 153 -1.14 2.89 -7.72
CA PRO A 153 -2.16 3.78 -8.26
C PRO A 153 -2.74 4.68 -7.17
N TYR A 154 -2.89 5.97 -7.48
CA TYR A 154 -3.23 6.97 -6.46
C TYR A 154 -4.58 6.73 -5.78
N ASN A 155 -5.56 6.22 -6.52
CA ASN A 155 -6.91 5.94 -6.03
C ASN A 155 -6.96 4.85 -4.96
N ILE A 156 -6.00 3.92 -4.94
CA ILE A 156 -5.97 2.84 -3.94
C ILE A 156 -4.94 3.06 -2.83
N SER A 157 -4.04 4.03 -2.98
CA SER A 157 -2.87 4.18 -2.11
C SER A 157 -3.22 4.36 -0.62
N SER A 158 -4.19 5.23 -0.30
CA SER A 158 -4.62 5.45 1.10
C SER A 158 -5.41 4.26 1.67
N PRO A 159 -6.43 3.70 0.98
CA PRO A 159 -7.08 2.46 1.42
C PRO A 159 -6.11 1.30 1.62
N LEU A 160 -5.13 1.14 0.73
CA LEU A 160 -4.13 0.09 0.84
C LEU A 160 -3.23 0.30 2.06
N LEU A 161 -2.77 1.53 2.33
CA LEU A 161 -1.99 1.80 3.54
C LEU A 161 -2.78 1.43 4.80
N VAL A 162 -4.08 1.75 4.86
CA VAL A 162 -4.94 1.36 5.99
C VAL A 162 -5.00 -0.16 6.15
N HIS A 163 -5.20 -0.89 5.04
CA HIS A 163 -5.22 -2.36 5.02
C HIS A 163 -3.87 -2.97 5.44
N LEU A 164 -2.75 -2.39 5.00
CA LEU A 164 -1.42 -2.81 5.41
C LEU A 164 -1.16 -2.55 6.91
N LEU A 165 -1.73 -1.46 7.47
CA LEU A 165 -1.67 -1.20 8.92
C LEU A 165 -2.54 -2.17 9.73
N ASP A 166 -3.65 -2.66 9.17
CA ASP A 166 -4.41 -3.78 9.75
C ASP A 166 -3.55 -5.06 9.80
N HIS A 167 -2.76 -5.30 8.76
CA HIS A 167 -1.82 -6.42 8.66
C HIS A 167 -0.41 -6.10 9.16
N ARG A 168 -0.24 -5.04 9.96
CA ARG A 168 1.08 -4.54 10.36
C ARG A 168 2.01 -5.61 10.96
N LEU A 169 1.47 -6.63 11.63
CA LEU A 169 2.29 -7.71 12.22
C LEU A 169 3.02 -8.55 11.17
N ALA A 170 2.51 -8.60 9.94
CA ALA A 170 3.19 -9.20 8.80
C ALA A 170 4.31 -8.33 8.23
N MET A 171 4.40 -7.04 8.62
CA MET A 171 5.31 -6.09 7.98
C MET A 171 6.61 -5.93 8.77
N GLU A 172 7.72 -5.88 8.05
CA GLU A 172 9.00 -5.36 8.55
C GLU A 172 9.17 -3.92 8.10
N THR A 173 9.17 -3.71 6.78
CA THR A 173 9.25 -2.39 6.16
C THR A 173 8.28 -2.26 4.99
N MET A 174 7.91 -1.02 4.68
CA MET A 174 7.12 -0.66 3.50
C MET A 174 7.75 0.57 2.84
N THR A 175 8.16 0.46 1.58
CA THR A 175 8.58 1.58 0.74
C THR A 175 7.53 1.81 -0.33
N LEU A 176 6.71 2.83 -0.11
CA LEU A 176 5.52 3.09 -0.93
C LEU A 176 5.60 4.49 -1.53
N MET A 177 5.20 4.60 -2.79
CA MET A 177 5.04 5.90 -3.44
C MET A 177 3.59 6.38 -3.37
N PHE A 178 3.41 7.63 -2.96
CA PHE A 178 2.12 8.30 -2.85
C PHE A 178 2.11 9.59 -3.66
N GLN A 179 0.92 10.14 -3.90
CA GLN A 179 0.82 11.56 -4.25
C GLN A 179 1.44 12.40 -3.12
N LYS A 180 2.10 13.50 -3.47
CA LYS A 180 2.80 14.37 -2.52
C LYS A 180 1.90 14.82 -1.35
N GLU A 181 0.66 15.21 -1.63
CA GLU A 181 -0.30 15.60 -0.60
C GLU A 181 -0.61 14.46 0.39
N VAL A 182 -0.72 13.22 -0.12
CA VAL A 182 -0.97 12.05 0.73
C VAL A 182 0.26 11.74 1.59
N ALA A 183 1.47 11.80 1.01
CA ALA A 183 2.72 11.64 1.77
C ALA A 183 2.88 12.70 2.87
N GLN A 184 2.53 13.96 2.57
CA GLN A 184 2.50 15.06 3.55
C GLN A 184 1.53 14.77 4.69
N ARG A 185 0.33 14.25 4.40
CA ARG A 185 -0.62 13.84 5.44
C ARG A 185 -0.10 12.69 6.29
N ILE A 186 0.54 11.69 5.69
CA ILE A 186 1.10 10.54 6.42
C ILE A 186 2.21 10.99 7.40
N THR A 187 3.01 11.98 7.00
CA THR A 187 4.18 12.47 7.75
C THR A 187 3.91 13.72 8.59
N ALA A 188 2.69 14.26 8.56
CA ALA A 188 2.34 15.49 9.25
C ALA A 188 2.46 15.34 10.78
N PRO A 189 3.04 16.34 11.48
CA PRO A 189 3.01 16.41 12.94
C PRO A 189 1.65 16.93 13.44
N PRO A 190 1.31 16.69 14.73
CA PRO A 190 0.11 17.26 15.36
C PRO A 190 0.01 18.78 15.21
N GLY A 191 -1.22 19.30 15.14
CA GLY A 191 -1.54 20.73 15.06
C GLY A 191 -1.55 21.33 13.65
N GLY A 192 -0.97 20.64 12.66
CA GLY A 192 -0.90 21.11 11.27
C GLY A 192 -2.18 20.87 10.45
N ARG A 193 -2.33 21.61 9.34
CA ARG A 193 -3.45 21.44 8.40
C ARG A 193 -3.50 20.04 7.78
N ASP A 194 -2.33 19.46 7.49
CA ASP A 194 -2.23 18.13 6.86
C ASP A 194 -2.36 16.99 7.88
N TYR A 195 -2.29 17.30 9.17
CA TYR A 195 -2.47 16.31 10.24
C TYR A 195 -3.89 15.73 10.19
N GLY A 196 -3.97 14.42 10.41
CA GLY A 196 -5.20 13.69 10.24
C GLY A 196 -5.15 12.26 10.73
N SER A 197 -6.24 11.55 10.44
CA SER A 197 -6.41 10.13 10.79
C SER A 197 -5.30 9.23 10.23
N LEU A 198 -4.77 9.51 9.02
CA LEU A 198 -3.65 8.75 8.47
C LEU A 198 -2.36 9.00 9.25
N SER A 199 -2.06 10.25 9.63
CA SER A 199 -0.88 10.60 10.43
C SER A 199 -0.86 9.81 11.74
N VAL A 200 -1.96 9.84 12.48
CA VAL A 200 -2.10 9.12 13.77
C VAL A 200 -1.97 7.62 13.57
N GLN A 201 -2.75 7.04 12.65
CA GLN A 201 -2.75 5.60 12.44
C GLN A 201 -1.38 5.08 11.98
N THR A 202 -0.70 5.78 11.07
CA THR A 202 0.60 5.33 10.59
C THR A 202 1.67 5.49 11.65
N THR A 203 1.80 6.66 12.29
CA THR A 203 2.86 6.93 13.28
C THR A 203 2.73 6.10 14.55
N GLN A 204 1.51 5.71 14.92
CA GLN A 204 1.23 4.78 16.02
C GLN A 204 1.99 3.45 15.85
N TRP A 205 2.09 2.93 14.64
CA TRP A 205 2.63 1.58 14.38
C TRP A 205 3.96 1.59 13.64
N MET A 206 4.28 2.68 12.94
CA MET A 206 5.44 2.78 12.06
C MET A 206 6.32 3.97 12.44
N VAL A 207 7.63 3.81 12.25
CA VAL A 207 8.55 4.93 12.05
C VAL A 207 8.47 5.31 10.59
N VAL A 208 8.16 6.58 10.30
CA VAL A 208 7.86 7.07 8.95
C VAL A 208 8.93 8.05 8.51
N GLU A 209 9.45 7.88 7.30
CA GLU A 209 10.43 8.75 6.69
C GLU A 209 9.98 9.13 5.27
N SER A 210 9.88 10.43 5.00
CA SER A 210 9.73 10.94 3.64
C SER A 210 11.10 10.98 2.98
N LEU A 211 11.28 10.24 1.88
CA LEU A 211 12.59 10.08 1.26
C LEU A 211 12.89 11.15 0.22
N PHE A 212 12.11 11.19 -0.86
CA PHE A 212 12.28 12.16 -1.94
C PHE A 212 11.01 12.31 -2.79
N ASP A 213 10.90 13.47 -3.41
CA ASP A 213 9.86 13.77 -4.39
C ASP A 213 10.23 13.24 -5.79
N VAL A 214 9.22 12.83 -6.54
CA VAL A 214 9.32 12.35 -7.92
C VAL A 214 8.45 13.24 -8.81
N GLY A 215 9.07 13.79 -9.84
CA GLY A 215 8.39 14.65 -10.82
C GLY A 215 7.42 13.87 -11.71
N PRO A 216 6.33 14.50 -12.21
CA PRO A 216 5.35 13.83 -13.07
C PRO A 216 5.93 13.21 -14.35
N GLN A 217 7.03 13.78 -14.87
CA GLN A 217 7.67 13.30 -16.10
C GLN A 217 8.33 11.92 -15.94
N ALA A 218 8.48 11.43 -14.72
CA ALA A 218 8.96 10.08 -14.46
C ALA A 218 7.92 8.98 -14.80
N PHE A 219 6.71 9.36 -15.22
CA PHE A 219 5.59 8.43 -15.41
C PHE A 219 4.98 8.48 -16.81
N TYR A 220 4.36 7.36 -17.20
CA TYR A 220 3.51 7.26 -18.38
C TYR A 220 2.18 6.55 -18.06
N PRO A 221 1.02 7.17 -18.32
CA PRO A 221 0.83 8.58 -18.69
C PRO A 221 1.33 9.54 -17.60
N VAL A 222 1.56 10.80 -17.97
CA VAL A 222 2.02 11.83 -17.03
C VAL A 222 0.88 12.21 -16.07
N PRO A 223 1.06 12.06 -14.74
CA PRO A 223 0.07 12.48 -13.76
C PRO A 223 0.04 14.01 -13.64
N LYS A 224 -1.04 14.53 -13.04
CA LYS A 224 -1.21 15.98 -12.82
C LYS A 224 -0.49 16.51 -11.57
N VAL A 225 0.03 15.63 -10.73
CA VAL A 225 0.57 15.96 -9.40
C VAL A 225 1.93 15.29 -9.22
N GLN A 226 2.73 15.85 -8.31
CA GLN A 226 3.97 15.23 -7.85
C GLN A 226 3.70 14.01 -6.97
N SER A 227 4.68 13.12 -6.91
CA SER A 227 4.69 11.97 -6.02
C SER A 227 5.81 12.10 -5.01
N THR A 228 5.71 11.37 -3.91
CA THR A 228 6.74 11.29 -2.87
C THR A 228 6.89 9.84 -2.45
N VAL A 229 8.13 9.37 -2.33
CA VAL A 229 8.46 8.04 -1.84
C VAL A 229 8.57 8.11 -0.31
N VAL A 230 7.85 7.24 0.39
CA VAL A 230 7.83 7.16 1.85
C VAL A 230 8.31 5.78 2.26
N HIS A 231 9.27 5.75 3.18
CA HIS A 231 9.72 4.53 3.84
C HIS A 231 9.12 4.43 5.25
N MET A 232 8.63 3.26 5.59
CA MET A 232 8.00 2.99 6.87
C MET A 232 8.59 1.71 7.45
N ARG A 233 9.08 1.78 8.68
CA ARG A 233 9.57 0.62 9.43
C ARG A 233 8.65 0.32 10.59
N ARG A 234 8.24 -0.93 10.76
CA ARG A 234 7.39 -1.33 11.88
C ARG A 234 8.11 -1.07 13.19
N ARG A 235 7.41 -0.47 14.15
CA ARG A 235 7.93 -0.30 15.51
C ARG A 235 7.89 -1.65 16.25
N SER A 236 8.87 -1.88 17.12
CA SER A 236 8.86 -3.04 18.03
C SER A 236 7.73 -2.93 19.06
N GLN A 237 7.40 -1.72 19.48
CA GLN A 237 6.25 -1.37 20.31
C GLN A 237 5.52 -0.18 19.69
N PRO A 238 4.19 -0.08 19.83
CA PRO A 238 3.47 1.10 19.34
C PRO A 238 4.02 2.40 19.96
N LEU A 239 3.82 3.52 19.26
CA LEU A 239 4.23 4.84 19.77
C LEU A 239 3.57 5.15 21.12
N ALA A 240 2.29 4.80 21.27
CA ALA A 240 1.57 4.85 22.53
C ALA A 240 0.90 3.51 22.85
N ALA A 241 0.88 3.10 24.11
CA ALA A 241 0.22 1.86 24.52
C ALA A 241 -1.31 1.95 24.33
N VAL A 242 -1.87 0.98 23.60
CA VAL A 242 -3.30 0.92 23.27
C VAL A 242 -3.79 -0.50 23.57
N ASP A 243 -4.84 -0.61 24.37
CA ASP A 243 -5.39 -1.90 24.79
C ASP A 243 -6.16 -2.60 23.66
N ASP A 244 -6.89 -1.82 22.85
CA ASP A 244 -7.64 -2.29 21.69
C ASP A 244 -7.32 -1.45 20.45
N ALA A 245 -6.54 -2.04 19.54
CA ALA A 245 -6.14 -1.40 18.28
C ALA A 245 -7.33 -1.12 17.34
N THR A 246 -8.37 -1.94 17.39
CA THR A 246 -9.59 -1.75 16.60
C THR A 246 -10.38 -0.56 17.12
N LEU A 247 -10.55 -0.48 18.45
CA LEU A 247 -11.20 0.67 19.07
C LEU A 247 -10.43 1.96 18.81
N PHE A 248 -9.10 1.95 18.96
CA PHE A 248 -8.26 3.11 18.65
C PHE A 248 -8.49 3.64 17.23
N ARG A 249 -8.53 2.73 16.24
CA ARG A 249 -8.83 3.09 14.85
C ARG A 249 -10.20 3.76 14.72
N GLN A 250 -11.22 3.22 15.38
CA GLN A 250 -12.57 3.78 15.37
C GLN A 250 -12.63 5.17 16.01
N VAL A 251 -11.98 5.36 17.16
CA VAL A 251 -11.89 6.65 17.86
C VAL A 251 -11.22 7.70 16.97
N VAL A 252 -10.04 7.39 16.44
CA VAL A 252 -9.28 8.30 15.56
C VAL A 252 -10.09 8.64 14.31
N ARG A 253 -10.68 7.64 13.63
CA ARG A 253 -11.50 7.89 12.44
C ARG A 253 -12.70 8.79 12.74
N THR A 254 -13.37 8.55 13.86
CA THR A 254 -14.55 9.32 14.27
C THR A 254 -14.17 10.76 14.62
N ALA A 255 -13.09 10.96 15.36
CA ALA A 255 -12.59 12.30 15.73
C ALA A 255 -12.28 13.16 14.50
N PHE A 256 -11.65 12.58 13.47
CA PHE A 256 -11.32 13.30 12.23
C PHE A 256 -12.46 13.37 11.21
N GLY A 257 -13.58 12.67 11.43
CA GLY A 257 -14.72 12.66 10.51
C GLY A 257 -15.40 14.03 10.34
N GLN A 258 -15.21 14.95 11.29
CA GLN A 258 -15.80 16.29 11.27
C GLN A 258 -14.77 17.37 11.62
N ARG A 259 -13.79 17.59 10.72
CA ARG A 259 -12.59 18.45 10.91
C ARG A 259 -12.80 19.86 11.47
N ARG A 260 -14.01 20.43 11.38
CA ARG A 260 -14.30 21.80 11.88
C ARG A 260 -14.97 21.81 13.26
N LYS A 261 -15.36 20.64 13.78
CA LYS A 261 -16.03 20.52 15.08
C LYS A 261 -15.04 20.22 16.19
N THR A 262 -15.38 20.65 17.40
CA THR A 262 -14.70 20.24 18.62
C THR A 262 -14.85 18.72 18.85
N LEU A 263 -13.94 18.11 19.59
CA LEU A 263 -13.96 16.68 19.92
C LEU A 263 -15.28 16.25 20.55
N THR A 264 -15.83 17.07 21.46
CA THR A 264 -17.14 16.82 22.08
C THR A 264 -18.22 16.55 21.04
N ASN A 265 -18.21 17.27 19.92
CA ASN A 265 -19.20 17.12 18.87
C ASN A 265 -18.84 16.02 17.87
N ALA A 266 -17.56 15.83 17.57
CA ALA A 266 -17.10 14.80 16.65
C ALA A 266 -17.33 13.39 17.20
N LEU A 267 -17.17 13.20 18.51
CA LEU A 267 -17.22 11.90 19.20
C LEU A 267 -18.62 11.49 19.67
N LYS A 268 -19.67 12.28 19.41
CA LYS A 268 -21.07 11.92 19.73
C LYS A 268 -21.50 10.53 19.24
N PRO A 269 -21.07 10.03 18.06
CA PRO A 269 -21.42 8.69 17.62
C PRO A 269 -20.78 7.56 18.45
N MET A 270 -19.77 7.85 19.27
CA MET A 270 -18.99 6.87 20.02
C MET A 270 -19.36 6.78 21.50
N HIS A 271 -19.85 7.87 22.10
CA HIS A 271 -20.17 7.92 23.52
C HIS A 271 -21.35 8.87 23.78
N PRO A 272 -22.33 8.52 24.65
CA PRO A 272 -23.48 9.39 24.94
C PRO A 272 -23.09 10.71 25.62
N ASN A 273 -21.99 10.72 26.38
CA ASN A 273 -21.43 11.92 26.99
C ASN A 273 -19.95 12.10 26.61
N PRO A 274 -19.61 12.58 25.39
CA PRO A 274 -18.22 12.71 24.98
C PRO A 274 -17.42 13.67 25.85
N LYS A 275 -18.08 14.65 26.49
CA LYS A 275 -17.44 15.64 27.35
C LYS A 275 -16.82 14.98 28.59
N SER A 276 -17.56 14.10 29.28
CA SER A 276 -17.02 13.38 30.44
C SER A 276 -15.88 12.46 30.01
N TRP A 277 -16.07 11.69 28.93
CA TRP A 277 -15.05 10.79 28.41
C TRP A 277 -13.72 11.50 28.06
N LEU A 278 -13.79 12.70 27.47
CA LEU A 278 -12.61 13.54 27.21
C LEU A 278 -11.95 14.02 28.50
N MET A 279 -12.74 14.44 29.50
CA MET A 279 -12.21 14.86 30.80
C MET A 279 -11.55 13.70 31.55
N ASP A 280 -12.12 12.50 31.51
CA ASP A 280 -11.55 11.29 32.12
C ASP A 280 -10.20 10.90 31.48
N ALA A 281 -9.98 11.31 30.22
CA ALA A 281 -8.73 11.13 29.49
C ALA A 281 -7.74 12.30 29.64
N ASP A 282 -8.06 13.31 30.46
CA ASP A 282 -7.31 14.55 30.64
C ASP A 282 -7.17 15.36 29.34
N ILE A 283 -8.28 15.53 28.61
CA ILE A 283 -8.35 16.26 27.34
C ILE A 283 -9.42 17.35 27.43
N ASP A 284 -9.04 18.59 27.12
CA ASP A 284 -9.99 19.71 27.01
C ASP A 284 -11.07 19.40 25.94
N PRO A 285 -12.36 19.33 26.33
CA PRO A 285 -13.45 19.02 25.41
C PRO A 285 -13.68 20.04 24.28
N SER A 286 -13.11 21.24 24.40
CA SER A 286 -13.15 22.31 23.40
C SER A 286 -12.15 22.11 22.25
N ARG A 287 -11.12 21.28 22.46
CA ARG A 287 -10.08 20.98 21.46
C ARG A 287 -10.66 20.30 20.21
N ARG A 288 -9.91 20.37 19.13
CA ARG A 288 -10.20 19.66 17.87
C ARG A 288 -9.23 18.50 17.69
N ALA A 289 -9.65 17.52 16.89
CA ALA A 289 -8.89 16.30 16.64
C ALA A 289 -7.47 16.58 16.13
N GLU A 290 -7.29 17.60 15.28
CA GLU A 290 -5.98 17.94 14.74
C GLU A 290 -4.96 18.40 15.81
N THR A 291 -5.42 18.78 17.00
CA THR A 291 -4.55 19.21 18.09
C THR A 291 -4.06 18.07 18.97
N LEU A 292 -4.63 16.87 18.85
CA LEU A 292 -4.27 15.72 19.68
C LEU A 292 -3.06 14.99 19.12
N ASP A 293 -2.13 14.60 19.98
CA ASP A 293 -1.08 13.67 19.60
C ASP A 293 -1.51 12.19 19.73
N CYS A 294 -0.62 11.27 19.37
CA CYS A 294 -0.92 9.85 19.42
C CYS A 294 -1.09 9.30 20.84
N HIS A 295 -0.41 9.87 21.83
CA HIS A 295 -0.53 9.47 23.23
C HIS A 295 -1.89 9.89 23.79
N GLU A 296 -2.37 11.08 23.43
CA GLU A 296 -3.70 11.57 23.81
C GLU A 296 -4.81 10.71 23.21
N PHE A 297 -4.71 10.34 21.93
CA PHE A 297 -5.66 9.38 21.32
C PHE A 297 -5.63 8.01 21.98
N ALA A 298 -4.45 7.53 22.37
CA ALA A 298 -4.31 6.25 23.07
C ALA A 298 -4.96 6.29 24.46
N ARG A 299 -4.69 7.34 25.26
CA ARG A 299 -5.34 7.53 26.57
C ARG A 299 -6.86 7.59 26.43
N LEU A 300 -7.36 8.40 25.49
CA LEU A 300 -8.79 8.51 25.21
C LEU A 300 -9.41 7.15 24.83
N THR A 301 -8.70 6.32 24.07
CA THR A 301 -9.18 4.99 23.71
C THR A 301 -9.25 4.07 24.93
N ASN A 302 -8.19 4.03 25.73
CA ASN A 302 -8.11 3.11 26.87
C ASN A 302 -9.13 3.48 27.97
N THR A 303 -9.43 4.77 28.18
CA THR A 303 -10.49 5.19 29.11
C THR A 303 -11.87 4.68 28.69
N LEU A 304 -12.18 4.65 27.38
CA LEU A 304 -13.44 4.09 26.89
C LEU A 304 -13.54 2.58 27.14
N GLY A 305 -12.44 1.87 26.90
CA GLY A 305 -12.37 0.42 27.09
C GLY A 305 -12.54 -0.02 28.55
N SER A 306 -12.09 0.81 29.50
CA SER A 306 -12.27 0.55 30.94
C SER A 306 -13.71 0.71 31.45
N HIS A 307 -14.54 1.52 30.78
CA HIS A 307 -15.94 1.76 31.15
C HIS A 307 -16.93 0.81 30.46
N SER A 308 -16.46 0.00 29.50
CA SER A 308 -17.28 -0.93 28.72
C SER A 308 -17.13 -2.40 29.17
N ARG A 309 -16.38 -2.64 30.25
CA ARG A 309 -16.26 -3.94 30.94
C ARG A 309 -17.01 -3.86 32.26
#